data_AF-A0A938UG42-F1
#
_entry.id   AF-A0A938UG42-F1
#
_cell.length_a   1.000
_cell.length_b   1.000
_cell.length_c   1.000
_cell.angle_alpha   90.00
_cell.angle_beta   90.00
_cell.angle_gamma   90.00
#
_symmetry.space_group_name_H-M   'P 1'
#
loop_
_entity.id
_entity.type
_entity.pdbx_description
1 polymer ?
#
loop_
_entity_poly.entity_id
_entity_poly.type
_entity_poly.pdbx_seq_one_letter_code
_entity_poly.pdbx_strand_id
1 'polypeptide(L)'
;MGKRKGIDSVLGDYEKLRSEIIGDKVNEIFSNHPHDHVAEMEKLGFTYFEDENDDEEAEEKNAQPGNQRQRDLVAYFEGRKPLSEKLFESYSQEKASEQPNYPLIRKYYKAANKNLKSLLLYGLDNHPGRIDLLSDLAFFHEFENCLTLLIAHYTRACIEQENLETFTELAKDFYYSTSPDGYEAYYALRALFEPETDKRKIIDFLITEDEKAEKRASQPIEF
;
A
#
# COMPACT_ATOMS: atom_id res chain seq x y z
N MET A 1 -4.71 -52.88 22.22
CA MET A 1 -4.60 -51.44 21.91
C MET A 1 -5.52 -51.13 20.75
N GLY A 2 -6.59 -50.36 20.94
CA GLY A 2 -7.51 -50.06 19.85
C GLY A 2 -8.78 -49.37 20.31
N LYS A 3 -8.71 -48.08 20.69
CA LYS A 3 -9.88 -47.23 20.99
C LYS A 3 -9.64 -45.71 20.78
N ARG A 4 -8.57 -45.27 20.10
CA ARG A 4 -8.29 -43.83 19.89
C ARG A 4 -8.61 -43.29 18.50
N LYS A 5 -8.65 -44.12 17.44
CA LYS A 5 -8.88 -43.64 16.06
C LYS A 5 -10.32 -43.24 15.71
N GLY A 6 -11.32 -43.57 16.54
CA GLY A 6 -12.73 -43.31 16.23
C GLY A 6 -13.33 -42.07 16.89
N ILE A 7 -12.63 -41.43 17.83
CA ILE A 7 -13.13 -40.23 18.52
C ILE A 7 -12.73 -38.98 17.73
N ASP A 8 -11.53 -38.95 17.18
CA ASP A 8 -11.02 -37.83 16.38
C ASP A 8 -11.81 -37.65 15.06
N SER A 9 -12.26 -38.74 14.41
CA SER A 9 -13.07 -38.62 13.19
C SER A 9 -14.49 -38.10 13.47
N VAL A 10 -15.08 -38.51 14.60
CA VAL A 10 -16.43 -38.08 15.01
C VAL A 10 -16.43 -36.61 15.42
N LEU A 11 -15.34 -36.11 16.01
CA LEU A 11 -15.16 -34.69 16.32
C LEU A 11 -15.01 -33.84 15.05
N GLY A 12 -14.22 -34.31 14.06
CA GLY A 12 -14.10 -33.63 12.76
C GLY A 12 -15.42 -33.57 11.98
N ASP A 13 -16.19 -34.66 11.99
CA ASP A 13 -17.51 -34.70 11.36
C ASP A 13 -18.51 -33.74 12.05
N TYR A 14 -18.40 -33.57 13.37
CA TYR A 14 -19.22 -32.64 14.14
C TYR A 14 -18.88 -31.16 13.85
N GLU A 15 -17.59 -30.83 13.75
CA GLU A 15 -17.13 -29.48 13.41
C GLU A 15 -17.51 -29.09 11.98
N LYS A 16 -17.42 -30.04 11.04
CA LYS A 16 -17.86 -29.85 9.67
C LYS A 16 -19.36 -29.58 9.58
N LEU A 17 -20.19 -30.42 10.23
CA LEU A 17 -21.63 -30.24 10.26
C LEU A 17 -22.03 -28.91 10.92
N ARG A 18 -21.32 -28.51 11.99
CA ARG A 18 -21.53 -27.22 12.65
C ARG A 18 -21.23 -26.06 11.70
N SER A 19 -20.18 -26.16 10.91
CA SER A 19 -19.77 -25.12 9.96
C SER A 19 -20.75 -24.99 8.80
N GLU A 20 -21.24 -26.11 8.26
CA GLU A 20 -22.29 -26.13 7.23
C GLU A 20 -23.58 -25.48 7.74
N ILE A 21 -24.03 -25.82 8.96
CA ILE A 21 -25.21 -25.21 9.60
C ILE A 21 -25.03 -23.70 9.81
N ILE A 22 -23.84 -23.24 10.16
CA ILE A 22 -23.56 -21.80 10.30
C ILE A 22 -23.62 -21.13 8.93
N GLY A 23 -23.03 -21.71 7.90
CA GLY A 23 -23.05 -21.16 6.53
C GLY A 23 -24.47 -20.99 5.98
N ASP A 24 -25.32 -22.00 6.17
CA ASP A 24 -26.72 -21.94 5.73
C ASP A 24 -27.49 -20.82 6.44
N LYS A 25 -27.26 -20.65 7.76
CA LYS A 25 -27.89 -19.58 8.54
C LYS A 25 -27.42 -18.18 8.14
N VAL A 26 -26.14 -18.02 7.85
CA VAL A 26 -25.58 -16.76 7.36
C VAL A 26 -26.24 -16.38 6.03
N ASN A 27 -26.36 -17.33 5.09
CA ASN A 27 -27.01 -17.11 3.80
C ASN A 27 -28.51 -16.77 3.95
N GLU A 28 -29.21 -17.42 4.89
CA GLU A 28 -30.60 -17.14 5.20
C GLU A 28 -30.78 -15.72 5.74
N ILE A 29 -29.90 -15.26 6.63
CA ILE A 29 -29.91 -13.90 7.17
C ILE A 29 -29.74 -12.88 6.05
N PHE A 30 -28.72 -13.03 5.18
CA PHE A 30 -28.53 -12.08 4.08
C PHE A 30 -29.71 -12.06 3.09
N SER A 31 -30.43 -13.17 2.94
CA SER A 31 -31.59 -13.27 2.05
C SER A 31 -32.87 -12.67 2.65
N ASN A 32 -33.13 -12.91 3.94
CA ASN A 32 -34.39 -12.55 4.60
C ASN A 32 -34.33 -11.22 5.37
N HIS A 33 -33.12 -10.78 5.74
CA HIS A 33 -32.85 -9.62 6.58
C HIS A 33 -31.91 -8.61 5.90
N PRO A 34 -32.17 -8.16 4.65
CA PRO A 34 -31.21 -7.36 3.89
C PRO A 34 -30.86 -6.01 4.56
N HIS A 35 -31.73 -5.47 5.42
CA HIS A 35 -31.55 -4.18 6.08
C HIS A 35 -31.18 -4.28 7.57
N ASP A 36 -31.19 -5.48 8.14
CA ASP A 36 -30.94 -5.78 9.56
C ASP A 36 -30.00 -6.98 9.77
N HIS A 37 -29.36 -7.46 8.68
CA HIS A 37 -28.46 -8.62 8.68
C HIS A 37 -27.35 -8.50 9.72
N VAL A 38 -26.81 -7.29 9.97
CA VAL A 38 -25.80 -7.04 10.99
C VAL A 38 -26.28 -7.50 12.37
N ALA A 39 -27.47 -7.06 12.79
CA ALA A 39 -28.03 -7.41 14.09
C ALA A 39 -28.37 -8.91 14.20
N GLU A 40 -28.80 -9.54 13.11
CA GLU A 40 -29.04 -10.99 13.07
C GLU A 40 -27.74 -11.81 13.09
N MET A 41 -26.67 -11.33 12.46
CA MET A 41 -25.34 -11.93 12.50
C MET A 41 -24.73 -11.83 13.91
N GLU A 42 -24.94 -10.72 14.61
CA GLU A 42 -24.50 -10.57 16.01
C GLU A 42 -25.19 -11.55 16.96
N LYS A 43 -26.48 -11.88 16.73
CA LYS A 43 -27.18 -12.92 17.49
C LYS A 43 -26.58 -14.32 17.31
N LEU A 44 -25.91 -14.56 16.17
CA LEU A 44 -25.16 -15.80 15.91
C LEU A 44 -23.73 -15.78 16.50
N GLY A 45 -23.33 -14.67 17.14
CA GLY A 45 -22.02 -14.51 17.76
C GLY A 45 -20.94 -13.96 16.82
N PHE A 46 -21.31 -13.45 15.64
CA PHE A 46 -20.41 -12.66 14.81
C PHE A 46 -20.26 -11.24 15.39
N THR A 47 -19.16 -10.56 15.09
CA THR A 47 -18.95 -9.16 15.44
C THR A 47 -18.85 -8.38 14.14
N TYR A 48 -19.70 -7.37 13.99
CA TYR A 48 -19.66 -6.49 12.83
C TYR A 48 -18.59 -5.41 13.02
N PHE A 49 -17.85 -5.16 11.96
CA PHE A 49 -16.89 -4.06 11.85
C PHE A 49 -17.34 -3.22 10.65
N GLU A 50 -17.66 -1.94 10.87
CA GLU A 50 -17.92 -1.02 9.75
C GLU A 50 -16.62 -0.82 8.95
N ASP A 51 -16.70 -0.91 7.62
CA ASP A 51 -15.59 -0.51 6.76
C ASP A 51 -15.31 1.00 6.96
N GLU A 52 -14.11 1.33 7.40
CA GLU A 52 -13.60 2.66 7.83
C GLU A 52 -13.64 3.78 6.74
N ASN A 53 -14.35 3.59 5.63
CA ASN A 53 -14.33 4.51 4.49
C ASN A 53 -15.01 5.87 4.76
N ASP A 54 -16.03 5.90 5.62
CA ASP A 54 -16.72 7.16 5.96
C ASP A 54 -15.89 8.08 6.87
N ASP A 55 -14.90 7.52 7.59
CA ASP A 55 -14.02 8.27 8.47
C ASP A 55 -12.99 9.09 7.69
N GLU A 56 -12.39 8.54 6.62
CA GLU A 56 -11.33 9.25 5.88
C GLU A 56 -11.81 10.53 5.19
N GLU A 57 -12.96 10.50 4.52
CA GLU A 57 -13.50 11.66 3.82
C GLU A 57 -13.94 12.74 4.81
N ALA A 58 -14.52 12.33 5.94
CA ALA A 58 -14.86 13.24 7.04
C ALA A 58 -13.62 13.88 7.66
N GLU A 59 -12.56 13.10 7.91
CA GLU A 59 -11.27 13.61 8.38
C GLU A 59 -10.69 14.65 7.42
N GLU A 60 -10.61 14.35 6.13
CA GLU A 60 -10.05 15.25 5.11
C GLU A 60 -10.82 16.56 4.97
N LYS A 61 -12.15 16.48 5.04
CA LYS A 61 -13.05 17.64 4.99
C LYS A 61 -12.89 18.53 6.22
N ASN A 62 -12.70 17.92 7.39
CA ASN A 62 -12.53 18.63 8.65
C ASN A 62 -11.08 19.07 8.91
N ALA A 63 -10.10 18.55 8.15
CA ALA A 63 -8.69 18.85 8.32
C ALA A 63 -8.38 20.33 8.05
N GLN A 64 -7.86 21.00 9.08
CA GLN A 64 -7.42 22.40 9.02
C GLN A 64 -5.94 22.51 9.39
N PRO A 65 -5.21 23.51 8.85
CA PRO A 65 -3.83 23.74 9.21
C PRO A 65 -3.70 24.27 10.64
N GLY A 66 -3.08 23.51 11.53
CA GLY A 66 -2.84 23.85 12.93
C GLY A 66 -1.60 24.70 13.19
N ASN A 67 -0.64 24.73 12.26
CA ASN A 67 0.62 25.46 12.41
C ASN A 67 1.04 26.22 11.14
N GLN A 68 2.09 27.05 11.22
CA GLN A 68 2.52 27.88 10.09
C GLN A 68 3.02 27.06 8.90
N ARG A 69 3.69 25.93 9.17
CA ARG A 69 4.20 25.02 8.15
C ARG A 69 3.05 24.43 7.32
N GLN A 70 2.02 23.92 7.99
CA GLN A 70 0.80 23.43 7.35
C GLN A 70 0.07 24.52 6.56
N ARG A 71 -0.02 25.75 7.10
CA ARG A 71 -0.59 26.90 6.37
C ARG A 71 0.18 27.22 5.09
N ASP A 72 1.50 27.17 5.16
CA ASP A 72 2.38 27.41 4.02
C ASP A 72 2.23 26.33 2.93
N LEU A 73 2.09 25.05 3.34
CA LEU A 73 1.83 23.93 2.43
C LEU A 73 0.48 24.08 1.73
N VAL A 74 -0.58 24.35 2.48
CA VAL A 74 -1.93 24.61 1.93
C VAL A 74 -1.91 25.78 0.94
N ALA A 75 -1.26 26.89 1.31
CA ALA A 75 -1.14 28.05 0.43
C ALA A 75 -0.43 27.70 -0.89
N TYR A 76 0.60 26.86 -0.84
CA TYR A 76 1.26 26.38 -2.06
C TYR A 76 0.36 25.44 -2.88
N PHE A 77 -0.29 24.46 -2.25
CA PHE A 77 -1.16 23.52 -2.97
C PHE A 77 -2.32 24.22 -3.68
N GLU A 78 -2.76 25.35 -3.14
CA GLU A 78 -3.80 26.22 -3.73
C GLU A 78 -3.24 27.32 -4.67
N GLY A 79 -1.95 27.29 -5.00
CA GLY A 79 -1.32 28.21 -5.96
C GLY A 79 -1.10 29.65 -5.43
N ARG A 80 -1.23 29.86 -4.12
CA ARG A 80 -1.05 31.17 -3.45
C ARG A 80 0.40 31.42 -3.02
N LYS A 81 1.27 30.42 -3.13
CA LYS A 81 2.70 30.49 -2.78
C LYS A 81 3.52 29.75 -3.85
N PRO A 82 4.75 30.20 -4.19
CA PRO A 82 5.61 29.49 -5.13
C PRO A 82 6.32 28.30 -4.47
N LEU A 83 6.76 27.36 -5.31
CA LEU A 83 7.68 26.28 -4.92
C LEU A 83 9.00 26.86 -4.41
N SER A 84 9.56 26.27 -3.36
CA SER A 84 10.89 26.63 -2.83
C SER A 84 11.45 25.48 -2.00
N GLU A 85 12.77 25.47 -1.80
CA GLU A 85 13.45 24.49 -0.94
C GLU A 85 12.86 24.47 0.48
N LYS A 86 12.68 25.65 1.09
CA LYS A 86 12.04 25.78 2.41
C LYS A 86 10.65 25.16 2.49
N LEU A 87 9.89 25.23 1.39
CA LEU A 87 8.57 24.62 1.33
C LEU A 87 8.67 23.09 1.22
N PHE A 88 9.62 22.57 0.45
CA PHE A 88 9.89 21.14 0.40
C PHE A 88 10.39 20.61 1.76
N GLU A 89 11.25 21.34 2.47
CA GLU A 89 11.63 21.04 3.85
C GLU A 89 10.41 21.03 4.78
N SER A 90 9.50 22.00 4.62
CA SER A 90 8.25 22.07 5.37
C SER A 90 7.38 20.83 5.14
N TYR A 91 7.33 20.33 3.91
CA TYR A 91 6.61 19.11 3.58
C TYR A 91 7.26 17.88 4.22
N SER A 92 8.58 17.73 4.07
CA SER A 92 9.35 16.63 4.66
C SER A 92 9.20 16.61 6.20
N GLN A 93 9.28 17.78 6.85
CA GLN A 93 9.14 17.91 8.30
C GLN A 93 7.71 17.63 8.79
N GLU A 94 6.69 17.95 7.99
CA GLU A 94 5.31 17.63 8.37
C GLU A 94 5.11 16.11 8.36
N LYS A 95 5.55 15.42 7.30
CA LYS A 95 5.50 13.96 7.22
C LYS A 95 6.31 13.26 8.31
N ALA A 96 7.46 13.80 8.67
CA ALA A 96 8.32 13.24 9.71
C ALA A 96 7.95 13.68 11.14
N SER A 97 6.88 14.45 11.33
CA SER A 97 6.48 14.92 12.66
C SER A 97 5.87 13.79 13.50
N GLU A 98 5.85 13.96 14.83
CA GLU A 98 5.25 12.98 15.74
C GLU A 98 3.73 12.84 15.55
N GLN A 99 3.07 13.91 15.10
CA GLN A 99 1.63 13.98 14.85
C GLN A 99 1.38 14.66 13.49
N PRO A 100 1.69 13.97 12.39
CA PRO A 100 1.49 14.51 11.05
C PRO A 100 0.00 14.69 10.77
N ASN A 101 -0.37 15.83 10.19
CA ASN A 101 -1.74 16.05 9.76
C ASN A 101 -1.98 15.41 8.38
N TYR A 102 -1.97 14.08 8.32
CA TYR A 102 -2.15 13.33 7.08
C TYR A 102 -3.42 13.71 6.32
N PRO A 103 -4.60 13.84 6.97
CA PRO A 103 -5.83 14.21 6.26
C PRO A 103 -5.74 15.57 5.56
N LEU A 104 -4.97 16.52 6.11
CA LEU A 104 -4.76 17.83 5.48
C LEU A 104 -4.03 17.72 4.14
N ILE A 105 -3.11 16.78 3.99
CA ILE A 105 -2.31 16.60 2.77
C ILE A 105 -2.97 15.58 1.84
N ARG A 106 -3.52 14.48 2.38
CA ARG A 106 -4.14 13.36 1.64
C ARG A 106 -5.19 13.83 0.63
N LYS A 107 -6.02 14.81 0.99
CA LYS A 107 -7.00 15.40 0.05
C LYS A 107 -6.38 15.97 -1.23
N TYR A 108 -5.14 16.47 -1.18
CA TYR A 108 -4.44 16.98 -2.36
C TYR A 108 -3.86 15.86 -3.24
N TYR A 109 -3.56 14.69 -2.67
CA TYR A 109 -3.28 13.48 -3.45
C TYR A 109 -4.51 12.99 -4.19
N LYS A 110 -5.62 12.78 -3.45
CA LYS A 110 -6.91 12.34 -4.01
C LYS A 110 -7.43 13.27 -5.11
N ALA A 111 -7.13 14.57 -5.00
CA ALA A 111 -7.49 15.58 -6.00
C ALA A 111 -6.49 15.70 -7.18
N ALA A 112 -5.49 14.82 -7.30
CA ALA A 112 -4.43 14.87 -8.32
C ALA A 112 -3.81 16.28 -8.44
N ASN A 113 -3.49 16.91 -7.30
CA ASN A 113 -3.09 18.30 -7.26
C ASN A 113 -1.74 18.53 -7.96
N LYS A 114 -1.73 19.36 -9.01
CA LYS A 114 -0.54 19.65 -9.83
C LYS A 114 0.61 20.30 -9.05
N ASN A 115 0.31 21.10 -8.03
CA ASN A 115 1.34 21.73 -7.18
C ASN A 115 1.97 20.67 -6.28
N LEU A 116 1.18 19.77 -5.68
CA LEU A 116 1.69 18.62 -4.94
C LEU A 116 2.61 17.76 -5.81
N LYS A 117 2.16 17.37 -7.01
CA LYS A 117 3.01 16.65 -7.98
C LYS A 117 4.33 17.37 -8.23
N SER A 118 4.29 18.69 -8.48
CA SER A 118 5.49 19.50 -8.71
C SER A 118 6.43 19.53 -7.50
N LEU A 119 5.90 19.47 -6.28
CA LEU A 119 6.68 19.42 -5.04
C LEU A 119 7.37 18.05 -4.87
N LEU A 120 6.66 16.96 -5.18
CA LEU A 120 7.23 15.61 -5.15
C LEU A 120 8.36 15.46 -6.18
N LEU A 121 8.13 15.89 -7.42
CA LEU A 121 9.14 15.86 -8.47
C LEU A 121 10.35 16.73 -8.13
N TYR A 122 10.13 17.92 -7.57
CA TYR A 122 11.23 18.74 -7.05
C TYR A 122 12.05 18.00 -6.00
N GLY A 123 11.40 17.31 -5.06
CA GLY A 123 12.08 16.50 -4.06
C GLY A 123 12.91 15.37 -4.68
N LEU A 124 12.35 14.64 -5.64
CA LEU A 124 13.01 13.53 -6.32
C LEU A 124 14.14 13.96 -7.26
N ASP A 125 14.05 15.14 -7.85
CA ASP A 125 15.13 15.70 -8.69
C ASP A 125 16.38 16.03 -7.86
N ASN A 126 16.18 16.52 -6.63
CA ASN A 126 17.25 16.90 -5.70
C ASN A 126 17.70 15.76 -4.76
N HIS A 127 16.83 14.79 -4.50
CA HIS A 127 17.06 13.68 -3.57
C HIS A 127 16.51 12.35 -4.14
N PRO A 128 17.10 11.82 -5.23
CA PRO A 128 16.54 10.70 -6.00
C PRO A 128 16.41 9.39 -5.21
N GLY A 129 17.24 9.17 -4.19
CA GLY A 129 17.20 7.96 -3.35
C GLY A 129 16.20 7.98 -2.19
N ARG A 130 15.37 9.01 -2.06
CA ARG A 130 14.38 9.14 -0.96
C ARG A 130 13.19 8.22 -1.22
N ILE A 131 13.22 7.03 -0.60
CA ILE A 131 12.15 6.02 -0.68
C ILE A 131 10.79 6.63 -0.32
N ASP A 132 10.71 7.41 0.76
CA ASP A 132 9.46 8.02 1.20
C ASP A 132 8.82 8.93 0.13
N LEU A 133 9.61 9.64 -0.67
CA LEU A 133 9.12 10.45 -1.79
C LEU A 133 8.72 9.62 -3.01
N LEU A 134 9.42 8.51 -3.25
CA LEU A 134 9.08 7.58 -4.31
C LEU A 134 7.74 6.90 -4.01
N SER A 135 7.56 6.43 -2.77
CA SER A 135 6.28 5.91 -2.28
C SER A 135 5.19 6.98 -2.30
N ASP A 136 5.50 8.25 -2.03
CA ASP A 136 4.54 9.36 -2.20
C ASP A 136 4.13 9.54 -3.67
N LEU A 137 5.07 9.47 -4.60
CA LEU A 137 4.75 9.53 -6.02
C LEU A 137 3.93 8.30 -6.46
N ALA A 138 4.19 7.12 -5.88
CA ALA A 138 3.43 5.91 -6.14
C ALA A 138 2.00 6.03 -5.62
N PHE A 139 1.80 6.55 -4.41
CA PHE A 139 0.46 6.86 -3.90
C PHE A 139 -0.25 7.92 -4.75
N PHE A 140 0.47 8.94 -5.23
CA PHE A 140 -0.09 9.92 -6.16
C PHE A 140 -0.52 9.29 -7.49
N HIS A 141 0.19 8.26 -7.95
CA HIS A 141 -0.11 7.55 -9.19
C HIS A 141 -1.50 6.88 -9.18
N GLU A 142 -1.97 6.44 -8.01
CA GLU A 142 -3.30 5.86 -7.83
C GLU A 142 -4.42 6.84 -8.26
N PHE A 143 -4.17 8.15 -8.18
CA PHE A 143 -5.15 9.20 -8.53
C PHE A 143 -4.89 9.89 -9.88
N GLU A 144 -3.64 9.89 -10.35
CA GLU A 144 -3.26 10.37 -11.68
C GLU A 144 -2.25 9.42 -12.30
N ASN A 145 -2.51 8.88 -13.49
CA ASN A 145 -1.53 8.01 -14.15
C ASN A 145 -0.19 8.75 -14.36
N CYS A 146 0.83 8.32 -13.62
CA CYS A 146 2.18 8.86 -13.61
C CYS A 146 3.23 7.77 -13.82
N LEU A 147 2.85 6.62 -14.40
CA LEU A 147 3.70 5.43 -14.50
C LEU A 147 5.07 5.73 -15.13
N THR A 148 5.11 6.54 -16.19
CA THR A 148 6.38 6.92 -16.83
C THR A 148 7.31 7.70 -15.89
N LEU A 149 6.75 8.58 -15.05
CA LEU A 149 7.53 9.33 -14.06
C LEU A 149 8.02 8.41 -12.95
N LEU A 150 7.17 7.51 -12.45
CA LEU A 150 7.55 6.51 -11.47
C LEU A 150 8.72 5.65 -11.95
N ILE A 151 8.59 5.08 -13.15
CA ILE A 151 9.65 4.26 -13.75
C ILE A 151 10.95 5.05 -13.83
N ALA A 152 10.90 6.30 -14.30
CA ALA A 152 12.09 7.13 -14.43
C ALA A 152 12.78 7.39 -13.07
N HIS A 153 12.01 7.81 -12.06
CA HIS A 153 12.56 8.15 -10.75
C HIS A 153 13.04 6.93 -9.96
N TYR A 154 12.28 5.83 -9.94
CA TYR A 154 12.72 4.58 -9.30
C TYR A 154 13.94 3.98 -9.99
N THR A 155 13.99 3.99 -11.33
CA THR A 155 15.16 3.51 -12.08
C THR A 155 16.39 4.32 -11.72
N ARG A 156 16.28 5.66 -11.72
CA ARG A 156 17.37 6.55 -11.30
C ARG A 156 17.82 6.26 -9.87
N ALA A 157 16.88 6.13 -8.93
CA ALA A 157 17.17 5.81 -7.54
C ALA A 157 17.93 4.48 -7.40
N CYS A 158 17.49 3.43 -8.10
CA CYS A 158 18.14 2.13 -8.10
C CYS A 158 19.54 2.15 -8.72
N ILE A 159 19.76 2.94 -9.78
CA ILE A 159 21.08 3.11 -10.40
C ILE A 159 22.03 3.83 -9.44
N GLU A 160 21.61 4.94 -8.86
CA GLU A 160 22.46 5.82 -8.03
C GLU A 160 22.72 5.25 -6.62
N GLN A 161 21.83 4.39 -6.09
CA GLN A 161 21.96 3.91 -4.72
C GLN A 161 23.18 2.97 -4.54
N GLU A 162 24.15 3.35 -3.72
CA GLU A 162 25.33 2.55 -3.42
C GLU A 162 25.09 1.54 -2.28
N ASN A 163 24.25 1.89 -1.32
CA ASN A 163 23.95 1.00 -0.20
C ASN A 163 23.04 -0.16 -0.66
N LEU A 164 23.53 -1.39 -0.54
CA LEU A 164 22.83 -2.58 -1.04
C LEU A 164 21.54 -2.91 -0.26
N GLU A 165 21.47 -2.59 1.03
CA GLU A 165 20.24 -2.78 1.81
C GLU A 165 19.16 -1.81 1.34
N THR A 166 19.49 -0.52 1.22
CA THR A 166 18.55 0.48 0.69
C THR A 166 18.19 0.23 -0.77
N PHE A 167 19.13 -0.27 -1.58
CA PHE A 167 18.85 -0.71 -2.94
C PHE A 167 17.84 -1.86 -2.97
N THR A 168 17.95 -2.82 -2.06
CA THR A 168 17.02 -3.94 -1.95
C THR A 168 15.60 -3.44 -1.67
N GLU A 169 15.46 -2.50 -0.74
CA GLU A 169 14.16 -1.89 -0.42
C GLU A 169 13.62 -1.06 -1.59
N LEU A 170 14.45 -0.27 -2.27
CA LEU A 170 14.07 0.47 -3.48
C LEU A 170 13.58 -0.45 -4.60
N ALA A 171 14.26 -1.57 -4.84
CA ALA A 171 13.88 -2.51 -5.88
C ALA A 171 12.51 -3.15 -5.60
N LYS A 172 12.25 -3.53 -4.33
CA LYS A 172 10.95 -4.06 -3.91
C LYS A 172 9.85 -3.01 -4.04
N ASP A 173 10.11 -1.80 -3.54
CA ASP A 173 9.14 -0.70 -3.60
C ASP A 173 8.80 -0.34 -5.05
N PHE A 174 9.79 -0.32 -5.95
CA PHE A 174 9.58 -0.15 -7.38
C PHE A 174 8.67 -1.26 -7.95
N TYR A 175 8.96 -2.52 -7.65
CA TYR A 175 8.14 -3.65 -8.11
C TYR A 175 6.68 -3.53 -7.66
N TYR A 176 6.44 -3.36 -6.35
CA TYR A 176 5.07 -3.26 -5.84
C TYR A 176 4.34 -2.02 -6.33
N SER A 177 5.04 -0.91 -6.53
CA SER A 177 4.45 0.36 -6.99
C SER A 177 4.05 0.36 -8.47
N THR A 178 4.55 -0.58 -9.28
CA THR A 178 4.27 -0.61 -10.73
C THR A 178 3.74 -1.94 -11.25
N SER A 179 3.75 -2.98 -10.43
CA SER A 179 3.12 -4.28 -10.73
C SER A 179 1.61 -4.18 -11.02
N PRO A 180 0.82 -3.33 -10.32
CA PRO A 180 -0.59 -3.11 -10.68
C PRO A 180 -0.82 -2.65 -12.13
N ASP A 181 0.13 -1.91 -12.70
CA ASP A 181 0.11 -1.46 -14.10
C ASP A 181 0.72 -2.49 -15.07
N GLY A 182 1.18 -3.63 -14.57
CA GLY A 182 1.82 -4.69 -15.36
C GLY A 182 3.27 -4.38 -15.77
N TYR A 183 3.95 -3.47 -15.07
CA TYR A 183 5.36 -3.19 -15.34
C TYR A 183 6.29 -4.16 -14.60
N GLU A 184 7.12 -4.85 -15.38
CA GLU A 184 8.08 -5.86 -14.92
C GLU A 184 9.35 -5.23 -14.32
N ALA A 185 9.23 -4.55 -13.18
CA ALA A 185 10.30 -3.74 -12.61
C ALA A 185 11.59 -4.51 -12.34
N TYR A 186 11.51 -5.72 -11.77
CA TYR A 186 12.70 -6.53 -11.52
C TYR A 186 13.41 -6.92 -12.80
N TYR A 187 12.69 -7.34 -13.84
CA TYR A 187 13.29 -7.69 -15.13
C TYR A 187 13.89 -6.46 -15.83
N ALA A 188 13.25 -5.30 -15.72
CA ALA A 188 13.80 -4.06 -16.23
C ALA A 188 15.10 -3.68 -15.51
N LEU A 189 15.12 -3.73 -14.17
CA LEU A 189 16.33 -3.49 -13.37
C LEU A 189 17.42 -4.52 -13.69
N ARG A 190 17.05 -5.79 -13.85
CA ARG A 190 17.95 -6.89 -14.20
C ARG A 190 18.74 -6.56 -15.47
N ALA A 191 18.08 -5.99 -16.49
CA ALA A 191 18.71 -5.62 -17.76
C ALA A 191 19.71 -4.46 -17.64
N LEU A 192 19.68 -3.68 -16.55
CA LEU A 192 20.56 -2.52 -16.34
C LEU A 192 21.90 -2.86 -15.67
N PHE A 193 21.99 -4.00 -14.99
CA PHE A 193 23.17 -4.36 -14.20
C PHE A 193 23.84 -5.62 -14.74
N GLU A 194 25.16 -5.59 -14.88
CA GLU A 194 25.94 -6.74 -15.33
C GLU A 194 25.82 -7.94 -14.35
N PRO A 195 25.82 -9.19 -14.84
CA PRO A 195 25.64 -10.42 -14.06
C PRO A 195 26.49 -10.53 -12.79
N GLU A 196 27.70 -9.99 -12.81
CA GLU A 196 28.68 -10.13 -11.73
C GLU A 196 28.46 -9.14 -10.57
N THR A 197 27.66 -8.09 -10.80
CA THR A 197 27.42 -7.04 -9.80
C THR A 197 26.54 -7.52 -8.65
N ASP A 198 26.76 -6.97 -7.45
CA ASP A 198 25.95 -7.36 -6.29
C ASP A 198 24.48 -6.92 -6.41
N LYS A 199 24.22 -5.76 -7.05
CA LYS A 199 22.87 -5.33 -7.40
C LYS A 199 22.16 -6.35 -8.28
N ARG A 200 22.84 -6.91 -9.28
CA ARG A 200 22.27 -7.94 -10.15
C ARG A 200 21.95 -9.23 -9.41
N LYS A 201 22.83 -9.69 -8.52
CA LYS A 201 22.57 -10.85 -7.66
C LYS A 201 21.35 -10.64 -6.75
N ILE A 202 21.19 -9.43 -6.19
CA ILE A 202 20.02 -9.06 -5.39
C ILE A 202 18.75 -9.14 -6.24
N ILE A 203 18.75 -8.56 -7.44
CA ILE A 203 17.59 -8.62 -8.35
C ILE A 203 17.25 -10.08 -8.72
N ASP A 204 18.23 -10.88 -9.08
CA ASP A 204 18.02 -12.30 -9.41
C ASP A 204 17.43 -13.09 -8.21
N PHE A 205 17.88 -12.75 -6.99
CA PHE A 205 17.30 -13.31 -5.75
C PHE A 205 15.85 -12.87 -5.56
N LEU A 206 15.53 -11.58 -5.72
CA LEU A 206 14.17 -11.05 -5.56
C LEU A 206 13.19 -11.69 -6.56
N ILE A 207 13.58 -11.83 -7.83
CA ILE A 207 12.78 -12.54 -8.86
C ILE A 207 12.49 -13.97 -8.39
N THR A 208 13.51 -14.68 -7.90
CA THR A 208 13.37 -16.06 -7.45
C THR A 208 12.42 -16.19 -6.24
N GLU A 209 12.45 -15.23 -5.31
CA GLU A 209 11.55 -15.24 -4.16
C GLU A 209 10.10 -14.93 -4.56
N ASP A 210 9.90 -13.99 -5.49
CA ASP A 210 8.57 -13.64 -6.00
C ASP A 210 7.92 -14.83 -6.73
N GLU A 211 8.65 -15.48 -7.65
CA GLU A 211 8.16 -16.69 -8.33
C GLU A 211 7.82 -17.84 -7.36
N LYS A 212 8.54 -17.96 -6.23
CA LYS A 212 8.21 -18.94 -5.20
C LYS A 212 6.95 -18.55 -4.43
N ALA A 213 6.77 -17.26 -4.13
CA ALA A 213 5.59 -16.75 -3.46
C ALA A 213 4.34 -17.00 -4.31
N GLU A 214 4.39 -16.70 -5.61
CA GLU A 214 3.31 -16.99 -6.57
C GLU A 214 2.97 -18.48 -6.65
N LYS A 215 4.00 -19.35 -6.73
CA LYS A 215 3.80 -20.81 -6.74
C LYS A 215 3.14 -21.30 -5.47
N ARG A 216 3.51 -20.76 -4.29
CA ARG A 216 2.86 -21.11 -3.02
C ARG A 216 1.41 -20.64 -2.96
N ALA A 217 1.12 -19.43 -3.44
CA ALA A 217 -0.23 -18.89 -3.50
C ALA A 217 -1.13 -19.66 -4.48
N SER A 218 -0.56 -20.26 -5.52
CA SER A 218 -1.27 -21.03 -6.55
C SER A 218 -1.46 -22.51 -6.19
N GLN A 219 -0.86 -23.00 -5.10
CA GLN A 219 -1.05 -24.38 -4.68
C GLN A 219 -2.43 -24.57 -4.05
N PRO A 220 -3.16 -25.65 -4.40
CA PRO A 220 -4.38 -26.01 -3.69
C PRO A 220 -4.07 -26.19 -2.21
N ILE A 221 -4.94 -25.68 -1.33
CA ILE A 221 -4.87 -25.99 0.10
C ILE A 221 -5.06 -27.51 0.22
N GLU A 222 -4.00 -28.24 0.58
CA GLU A 222 -4.10 -29.68 0.84
C GLU A 222 -4.88 -29.89 2.15
N PHE A 223 -6.03 -30.57 2.03
CA PHE A 223 -6.91 -30.98 3.13
C PHE A 223 -6.57 -32.37 3.64
#